data_AF-A0A401IB79-F1
#
_entry.id   AF-A0A401IB79-F1
#
_cell.length_a   1.000
_cell.length_b   1.000
_cell.length_c   1.000
_cell.angle_alpha   90.00
_cell.angle_beta   90.00
_cell.angle_gamma   90.00
#
_symmetry.space_group_name_H-M   'P 1'
#
loop_
_entity.id
_entity.type
_entity.pdbx_description
1 polymer ?
#
loop_
_entity_poly.entity_id
_entity_poly.type
_entity_poly.pdbx_seq_one_letter_code
_entity_poly.pdbx_strand_id
1 'polypeptide(L)' 'MFFSGGIIPEYILVRNLNLLDSVWALVLPGLINPFYLIIMVSFLNNIPESLEESAEIDGSSHFRTLLSIMLPLSLP' A
#
# COMPACT_ATOMS: atom_id res chain seq x y z
N MET A 1 -9.31 4.90 10.18
CA MET A 1 -9.52 5.92 9.12
C MET A 1 -9.73 7.27 9.80
N PHE A 2 -9.16 8.36 9.31
CA PHE A 2 -9.34 9.71 9.89
C PHE A 2 -10.82 10.15 9.90
N PHE A 3 -11.64 9.54 9.07
CA PHE A 3 -13.11 9.61 9.08
C PHE A 3 -13.66 8.20 8.80
N SER A 4 -14.66 7.74 9.56
CA SER A 4 -15.27 6.42 9.38
C SER A 4 -16.80 6.53 9.43
N GLY A 5 -17.48 5.72 8.61
CA GLY A 5 -18.94 5.56 8.68
C GLY A 5 -19.40 4.76 9.91
N GLY A 6 -18.47 4.17 10.66
CA GLY A 6 -18.76 3.33 11.81
C GLY A 6 -19.14 1.89 11.44
N ILE A 7 -19.51 1.12 12.46
CA ILE A 7 -19.69 -0.34 12.36
C ILE A 7 -20.84 -0.72 11.41
N ILE A 8 -21.93 0.05 11.38
CA ILE A 8 -23.11 -0.30 10.57
C ILE A 8 -22.80 -0.21 9.06
N PRO A 9 -22.29 0.91 8.52
CA PRO A 9 -21.90 0.98 7.11
C PRO A 9 -20.82 -0.04 6.72
N GLU A 10 -19.85 -0.30 7.60
CA GLU A 10 -18.81 -1.31 7.38
C GLU A 10 -19.41 -2.71 7.27
N TYR A 11 -20.33 -3.07 8.16
CA TYR A 11 -21.06 -4.33 8.09
C TYR A 11 -21.89 -4.46 6.81
N ILE A 12 -22.59 -3.40 6.40
CA ILE A 12 -23.37 -3.39 5.15
C ILE A 12 -22.46 -3.59 3.93
N LEU A 13 -21.27 -2.98 3.92
CA LEU A 13 -20.28 -3.16 2.86
C LEU A 13 -19.80 -4.61 2.77
N VAL A 14 -19.44 -5.22 3.90
CA VAL A 14 -19.00 -6.64 3.94
C VAL A 14 -20.12 -7.58 3.47
N ARG A 15 -21.38 -7.28 3.86
CA ARG A 15 -22.56 -8.01 3.36
C ARG A 15 -22.71 -7.87 1.84
N ASN A 16 -22.60 -6.66 1.31
CA ASN A 16 -22.77 -6.41 -0.13
C ASN A 16 -21.66 -7.03 -0.97
N LEU A 17 -20.47 -7.22 -0.40
CA LEU A 17 -19.35 -7.94 -1.02
C LEU A 17 -19.50 -9.47 -0.90
N ASN A 18 -20.57 -9.99 -0.29
CA ASN A 18 -20.80 -11.42 -0.03
C ASN A 18 -19.65 -12.10 0.75
N LEU A 19 -19.02 -11.36 1.66
CA LEU A 19 -17.89 -11.86 2.44
C LEU A 19 -18.29 -12.43 3.80
N LEU A 20 -19.58 -12.33 4.17
CA LEU A 20 -20.09 -12.86 5.43
C LEU A 20 -19.76 -14.37 5.59
N ASP A 21 -19.53 -14.79 6.82
CA ASP A 21 -19.11 -16.15 7.20
C ASP A 21 -17.80 -16.64 6.54
N SER A 22 -16.95 -15.71 6.08
CA SER A 22 -15.61 -16.03 5.57
C SER A 22 -14.52 -15.29 6.36
N VAL A 23 -13.31 -15.85 6.36
CA VAL A 23 -12.12 -15.19 6.95
C VAL A 23 -11.85 -13.83 6.27
N TRP A 24 -12.26 -13.68 5.02
CA TRP A 24 -12.10 -12.44 4.26
C TRP A 24 -12.93 -11.28 4.82
N ALA A 25 -14.03 -11.53 5.52
CA ALA A 25 -14.76 -10.48 6.25
C ALA A 25 -13.91 -9.83 7.37
N LEU A 26 -12.89 -10.53 7.87
CA LEU A 26 -11.98 -10.01 8.90
C LEU A 26 -10.73 -9.37 8.27
N VAL A 27 -10.23 -9.98 7.19
CA VAL A 27 -8.98 -9.54 6.56
C VAL A 27 -9.20 -8.31 5.68
N LEU A 28 -10.15 -8.36 4.73
CA LEU A 28 -10.30 -7.34 3.68
C LEU A 28 -10.57 -5.92 4.22
N PRO A 29 -11.50 -5.70 5.19
CA PRO A 29 -11.80 -4.34 5.66
C PRO A 29 -10.60 -3.64 6.30
N GLY A 30 -9.73 -4.40 6.96
CA GLY A 30 -8.54 -3.90 7.66
C GLY A 30 -7.24 -3.95 6.87
N LEU A 31 -7.25 -4.38 5.60
CA LEU A 31 -6.02 -4.64 4.83
C LEU A 31 -5.12 -3.41 4.69
N ILE A 32 -5.70 -2.23 4.50
CA ILE A 32 -4.95 -0.99 4.29
C ILE A 32 -5.28 -0.03 5.42
N ASN A 33 -4.24 0.36 6.16
CA ASN A 33 -4.32 1.45 7.11
C ASN A 33 -3.79 2.74 6.46
N PRO A 34 -4.61 3.80 6.30
CA PRO A 34 -4.15 5.06 5.72
C PRO A 34 -2.94 5.68 6.42
N PHE A 35 -2.79 5.49 7.73
CA PHE A 35 -1.65 6.00 8.47
C PHE A 35 -0.34 5.33 8.04
N TYR A 36 -0.33 4.00 7.93
CA TYR A 36 0.85 3.27 7.44
C TYR A 36 1.15 3.59 5.98
N LEU A 37 0.12 3.80 5.16
CA LEU A 37 0.28 4.23 3.77
C LEU A 37 0.99 5.58 3.67
N ILE A 38 0.60 6.57 4.49
CA ILE A 38 1.25 7.89 4.52
C ILE A 38 2.72 7.77 4.93
N ILE A 39 3.03 6.95 5.94
CA ILE A 39 4.42 6.71 6.37
C ILE A 39 5.23 6.11 5.21
N MET A 40 4.69 5.08 4.55
CA MET A 40 5.36 4.43 3.43
C MET A 40 5.62 5.39 2.26
N VAL A 41 4.62 6.17 1.86
CA VAL A 41 4.77 7.17 0.77
C VAL A 41 5.79 8.24 1.15
N SER A 42 5.72 8.75 2.39
CA SER A 42 6.70 9.72 2.88
C SER A 42 8.11 9.15 2.89
N PHE A 43 8.28 7.87 3.23
CA PHE A 43 9.58 7.22 3.22
C PHE A 43 10.11 7.09 1.78
N LEU A 44 9.30 6.57 0.86
CA LEU A 44 9.70 6.40 -0.55
C LEU A 44 10.07 7.73 -1.20
N ASN A 45 9.35 8.81 -0.88
CA ASN A 45 9.67 10.17 -1.37
C ASN A 45 10.98 10.75 -0.80
N ASN A 46 11.51 10.20 0.29
CA ASN A 46 12.82 10.60 0.82
C ASN A 46 13.98 9.87 0.13
N ILE A 47 13.70 8.84 -0.69
CA ILE A 47 14.74 8.16 -1.47
C ILE A 47 15.22 9.11 -2.57
N PRO A 48 16.54 9.28 -2.78
CA PRO A 48 17.06 10.16 -3.82
C PRO A 48 16.57 9.78 -5.22
N GLU A 49 16.01 10.75 -5.94
CA GLU A 49 15.53 10.60 -7.33
C GLU A 49 16.65 10.17 -8.29
N SER A 50 17.90 10.54 -8.00
CA SER A 50 19.08 10.16 -8.80
C SER A 50 19.28 8.65 -8.93
N LEU A 51 18.75 7.84 -8.00
CA LEU A 51 18.79 6.38 -8.10
C LEU A 51 17.83 5.86 -9.17
N GLU A 52 16.67 6.50 -9.33
CA GLU A 52 15.71 6.16 -10.38
C GLU A 52 16.24 6.61 -11.74
N GLU A 53 16.78 7.83 -11.85
CA GLU A 53 17.43 8.34 -13.07
C GLU A 53 18.60 7.43 -13.50
N SER A 54 19.45 7.01 -12.55
CA SER A 54 20.55 6.09 -12.85
C SER A 54 20.04 4.73 -13.34
N ALA A 55 18.97 4.21 -12.74
CA ALA A 55 18.38 2.94 -13.16
C ALA A 55 17.75 3.04 -14.56
N GLU A 56 17.15 4.18 -14.90
CA GLU A 56 16.60 4.45 -16.22
C GLU A 56 17.70 4.53 -17.28
N ILE A 57 18.82 5.21 -16.98
CA ILE A 57 20.01 5.26 -17.84
C ILE A 57 20.57 3.86 -18.10
N ASP A 58 20.56 2.98 -17.08
CA ASP A 58 20.96 1.58 -17.17
C ASP A 58 19.91 0.68 -17.89
N GLY A 59 18.79 1.26 -18.34
CA GLY A 59 17.72 0.56 -19.06
C GLY A 59 16.82 -0.29 -18.18
N SER A 60 16.76 -0.04 -16.87
CA SER A 60 15.84 -0.70 -15.95
C SER A 60 14.42 -0.19 -16.14
N SER A 61 13.46 -1.10 -16.35
CA SER A 61 12.04 -0.78 -16.33
C SER A 61 11.58 -0.34 -14.93
N HIS A 62 10.60 0.55 -14.81
CA HIS A 62 10.07 1.02 -13.51
C HIS A 62 9.70 -0.11 -12.53
N PHE A 63 9.09 -1.20 -13.02
CA PHE A 63 8.73 -2.33 -12.14
C PHE A 63 9.96 -3.05 -11.57
N ARG A 64 11.01 -3.19 -12.38
CA ARG A 64 12.30 -3.75 -11.94
C ARG A 64 13.00 -2.80 -10.98
N THR A 65 12.99 -1.50 -11.25
CA THR A 65 13.54 -0.46 -10.36
C THR A 65 12.83 -0.47 -9.00
N LEU A 66 11.50 -0.58 -8.99
CA LEU A 66 10.70 -0.73 -7.78
C LEU A 66 11.16 -1.93 -6.95
N LEU A 67 11.24 -3.12 -7.54
CA LEU A 67 11.55 -4.36 -6.81
C LEU A 67 13.03 -4.51 -6.46
N SER A 68 13.94 -3.99 -7.29
CA SER A 68 15.38 -4.23 -7.15
C SER A 68 16.11 -3.10 -6.42
N ILE A 69 15.52 -1.89 -6.36
CA ILE A 69 16.16 -0.70 -5.79
C ILE A 69 15.27 -0.10 -4.71
N MET A 70 14.07 0.39 -5.07
CA MET A 70 13.21 1.13 -4.13
C MET A 70 12.75 0.27 -2.95
N LEU A 71 12.30 -0.97 -3.22
CA LEU A 71 11.79 -1.88 -2.18
C LEU A 71 12.90 -2.30 -1.20
N PRO A 72 14.09 -2.80 -1.63
CA PRO A 72 15.20 -3.10 -0.72
C PRO A 72 15.67 -1.91 0.11
N LEU A 73 15.70 -0.70 -0.46
CA LEU A 73 16.06 0.52 0.27
C LEU A 73 15.00 0.94 1.29
N SER A 74 13.78 0.45 1.16
CA SER A 74 12.68 0.67 2.11
C SER A 74 12.55 -0.37 3.21
N LEU A 75 13.36 -1.42 3.14
CA LEU A 75 13.51 -2.38 4.24
C LEU A 75 14.54 -1.82 5.24
N PRO A 76 14.32 -2.01 6.56
CA PRO A 76 15.28 -1.60 7.59
C PRO A 76 16.61 -2.35 7.50
#